data_AF-A0A7S1C6B6-F1
#
_entry.id   AF-A0A7S1C6B6-F1
#
_cell.length_a   1.000
_cell.length_b   1.000
_cell.length_c   1.000
_cell.angle_alpha   90.00
_cell.angle_beta   90.00
_cell.angle_gamma   90.00
#
_symmetry.space_group_name_H-M   'P 1'
#
loop_
_entity.id
_entity.type
_entity.pdbx_description
1 polymer ?
#
loop_
_entity_poly.entity_id
_entity_poly.type
_entity_poly.pdbx_seq_one_letter_code
_entity_poly.pdbx_strand_id
1 'polypeptide(L)'
;SVEAFGQGESLTRRIGDILRLYPDWGASTIHEVLQNADDAGATRVGVKLTTATHGASSLLGSAMAAWQGPALLFYNDAQFTDADWRAICAVGQAGKLQRLSASGRFGLGFNACYHWTDVPSIVSGDSLVVFDPHAAYVPGATT
;
A
#
# COMPACT_ATOMS: atom_id res chain seq x y z
N SER A 1 -21.81 -9.32 -33.30
CA SER A 1 -21.03 -9.59 -32.08
C SER A 1 -21.08 -8.34 -31.22
N VAL A 2 -21.52 -8.45 -29.96
CA VAL A 2 -21.44 -7.33 -29.01
C VAL A 2 -20.09 -7.47 -28.32
N GLU A 3 -19.11 -6.68 -28.73
CA GLU A 3 -17.90 -6.50 -27.93
C GLU A 3 -18.21 -5.52 -26.81
N ALA A 4 -18.07 -5.99 -25.57
CA ALA A 4 -18.07 -5.11 -24.41
C ALA A 4 -16.76 -4.29 -24.46
N PHE A 5 -16.81 -3.08 -25.00
CA PHE A 5 -15.73 -2.12 -24.89
C PHE A 5 -15.75 -1.50 -23.49
N GLY A 6 -14.78 -1.84 -22.66
CA GLY A 6 -14.54 -1.20 -21.37
C GLY A 6 -13.40 -0.18 -21.48
N GLN A 7 -13.65 1.07 -21.08
CA GLN A 7 -12.58 2.03 -20.81
C GLN A 7 -12.03 1.74 -19.41
N GLY A 8 -10.79 1.26 -19.32
CA GLY A 8 -10.06 1.04 -18.06
C GLY A 8 -8.96 2.08 -17.88
N GLU A 9 -8.77 2.56 -16.65
CA GLU A 9 -7.63 3.40 -16.27
C GLU A 9 -6.58 2.53 -15.57
N SER A 10 -5.29 2.77 -15.83
CA SER A 10 -4.22 2.01 -15.15
C SER A 10 -4.17 2.35 -13.66
N LEU A 11 -3.90 1.34 -12.82
CA LEU A 11 -3.75 1.50 -11.38
C LEU A 11 -2.70 2.57 -11.03
N THR A 12 -1.57 2.58 -11.76
CA THR A 12 -0.48 3.55 -11.58
C THR A 12 -0.91 4.99 -11.86
N ARG A 13 -1.74 5.24 -12.89
CA ARG A 13 -2.25 6.58 -13.19
C ARG A 13 -3.11 7.08 -12.05
N ARG A 14 -4.00 6.21 -11.56
CA ARG A 14 -4.91 6.50 -10.46
C ARG A 14 -4.20 6.76 -9.14
N ILE A 15 -3.18 5.96 -8.80
CA ILE A 15 -2.30 6.24 -7.66
C ILE A 15 -1.65 7.61 -7.85
N GLY A 16 -1.11 7.91 -9.03
CA GLY A 16 -0.54 9.22 -9.34
C GLY A 16 -1.51 10.39 -9.15
N ASP A 17 -2.79 10.22 -9.50
CA ASP A 17 -3.82 11.24 -9.24
C ASP A 17 -4.13 11.42 -7.76
N ILE A 18 -4.16 10.33 -6.98
CA ILE A 18 -4.28 10.40 -5.51
C ILE A 18 -3.09 11.18 -4.94
N LEU A 19 -1.85 10.85 -5.31
CA LEU A 19 -0.66 11.54 -4.78
C LEU A 19 -0.69 13.05 -5.06
N ARG A 20 -1.31 13.50 -6.16
CA ARG A 20 -1.50 14.93 -6.44
C ARG A 20 -2.52 15.61 -5.52
N LEU A 21 -3.49 14.86 -5.00
CA LEU A 21 -4.48 15.34 -4.03
C LEU A 21 -3.93 15.38 -2.60
N TYR A 22 -2.81 14.69 -2.33
CA TYR A 22 -2.10 14.66 -1.05
C TYR A 22 -0.69 15.29 -1.19
N PRO A 23 -0.58 16.62 -1.35
CA PRO A 23 0.70 17.29 -1.59
C PRO A 23 1.62 17.34 -0.35
N ASP A 24 1.29 16.62 0.72
CA ASP A 24 2.01 16.64 1.99
C ASP A 24 3.19 15.66 2.04
N TRP A 25 3.61 15.15 0.86
CA TRP A 25 4.77 14.29 0.68
C TRP A 25 4.75 13.06 1.58
N GLY A 26 3.55 12.50 1.80
CA GLY A 26 3.34 11.27 2.55
C GLY A 26 3.12 11.49 4.05
N ALA A 27 3.13 12.72 4.58
CA ALA A 27 2.86 12.96 6.00
C ALA A 27 1.51 12.37 6.45
N SER A 28 0.48 12.43 5.60
CA SER A 28 -0.83 11.78 5.83
C SER A 28 -0.73 10.28 6.06
N THR A 29 0.29 9.60 5.54
CA THR A 29 0.53 8.16 5.81
C THR A 29 0.71 7.90 7.30
N ILE A 30 1.38 8.79 8.03
CA ILE A 30 1.58 8.64 9.48
C ILE A 30 0.24 8.70 10.20
N HIS A 31 -0.60 9.67 9.82
CA HIS A 31 -1.94 9.82 10.39
C HIS A 31 -2.82 8.62 10.07
N GLU A 32 -2.77 8.09 8.85
CA GLU A 32 -3.53 6.89 8.48
C GLU A 32 -3.07 5.65 9.26
N VAL A 33 -1.76 5.44 9.40
CA VAL A 33 -1.23 4.32 10.20
C VAL A 33 -1.70 4.41 11.65
N LEU A 34 -1.68 5.62 12.24
CA LEU A 34 -2.16 5.85 13.60
C LEU A 34 -3.66 5.57 13.71
N GLN A 35 -4.45 6.01 12.74
CA GLN A 35 -5.89 5.76 12.71
C GLN A 35 -6.18 4.26 12.55
N ASN A 36 -5.50 3.56 11.64
CA ASN A 36 -5.64 2.11 11.46
C ASN A 36 -5.28 1.34 12.73
N ALA A 37 -4.27 1.80 13.47
CA ALA A 37 -3.90 1.20 14.75
C ALA A 37 -4.99 1.42 15.81
N ASP A 38 -5.55 2.63 15.91
CA ASP A 38 -6.65 2.96 16.82
C ASP A 38 -7.91 2.16 16.51
N ASP A 39 -8.33 2.11 15.24
CA ASP A 39 -9.48 1.35 14.76
C ASP A 39 -9.33 -0.17 15.03
N ALA A 40 -8.09 -0.67 14.97
CA ALA A 40 -7.77 -2.07 15.30
C ALA A 40 -7.63 -2.34 16.82
N GLY A 41 -7.74 -1.30 17.66
CA GLY A 41 -7.59 -1.41 19.11
C GLY A 41 -6.16 -1.66 19.58
N ALA A 42 -5.16 -1.26 18.79
CA ALA A 42 -3.76 -1.36 19.16
C ALA A 42 -3.46 -0.51 20.40
N THR A 43 -2.57 -1.00 21.27
CA THR A 43 -2.12 -0.27 22.46
C THR A 43 -0.74 0.36 22.28
N ARG A 44 -0.03 -0.04 21.22
CA ARG A 44 1.31 0.45 20.90
C ARG A 44 1.44 0.71 19.42
N VAL A 45 2.04 1.85 19.09
CA VAL A 45 2.48 2.19 17.73
C VAL A 45 3.94 2.59 17.76
N GLY A 46 4.69 2.17 16.74
CA GLY A 46 6.10 2.50 16.57
C GLY A 46 6.40 2.88 15.13
N VAL A 47 7.29 3.85 14.97
CA VAL A 47 7.85 4.25 13.67
C VAL A 47 9.36 4.13 13.75
N LYS A 48 9.97 3.48 12.76
CA LYS A 48 11.42 3.29 12.71
C LYS A 48 11.93 3.54 11.30
N LEU A 49 12.82 4.52 11.16
CA LEU A 49 13.67 4.62 9.98
C LEU A 49 14.87 3.67 10.18
N THR A 50 15.01 2.69 9.29
CA THR A 50 16.19 1.81 9.23
C THR A 50 17.05 2.20 8.04
N THR A 51 18.36 2.31 8.24
CA THR A 51 19.36 2.54 7.19
C THR A 51 20.11 1.27 6.81
N ALA A 52 19.65 0.12 7.30
CA ALA A 52 20.24 -1.17 7.02
C ALA A 52 20.14 -1.52 5.52
N THR A 53 21.03 -2.39 5.07
CA THR A 53 20.94 -3.05 3.77
C THR A 53 21.01 -4.55 3.98
N HIS A 54 20.14 -5.28 3.29
CA HIS A 54 19.94 -6.71 3.45
C HIS A 54 20.50 -7.47 2.24
N GLY A 55 20.80 -8.76 2.43
CA GLY A 55 21.28 -9.62 1.35
C GLY A 55 20.21 -9.86 0.28
N ALA A 56 20.66 -10.18 -0.94
CA ALA A 56 19.80 -10.44 -2.10
C ALA A 56 19.88 -11.90 -2.61
N SER A 57 20.44 -12.82 -1.81
CA SER A 57 20.67 -14.21 -2.21
C SER A 57 19.44 -15.11 -2.17
N SER A 58 18.38 -14.72 -1.45
CA SER A 58 17.17 -15.53 -1.24
C SER A 58 15.91 -14.68 -1.35
N LEU A 59 15.71 -14.07 -2.51
CA LEU A 59 14.54 -13.24 -2.82
C LEU A 59 13.52 -14.03 -3.65
N LEU A 60 12.24 -13.60 -3.58
CA LEU A 60 11.19 -14.19 -4.43
C LEU A 60 11.48 -13.96 -5.92
N GLY A 61 12.06 -12.82 -6.27
CA GLY A 61 12.53 -12.49 -7.61
C GLY A 61 13.78 -11.63 -7.56
N SER A 62 14.65 -11.75 -8.58
CA SER A 62 15.91 -10.99 -8.65
C SER A 62 15.69 -9.48 -8.70
N ALA A 63 14.61 -9.01 -9.31
CA ALA A 63 14.24 -7.59 -9.36
C ALA A 63 13.97 -6.98 -7.98
N MET A 64 13.59 -7.79 -6.99
CA MET A 64 13.40 -7.33 -5.61
C MET A 64 14.69 -6.92 -4.92
N ALA A 65 15.87 -7.21 -5.51
CA ALA A 65 17.15 -6.78 -4.96
C ALA A 65 17.25 -5.24 -4.81
N ALA A 66 16.52 -4.49 -5.64
CA ALA A 66 16.41 -3.03 -5.53
C ALA A 66 15.77 -2.56 -4.21
N TRP A 67 14.99 -3.42 -3.53
CA TRP A 67 14.19 -3.10 -2.34
C TRP A 67 14.79 -3.63 -1.03
N GLN A 68 16.06 -4.06 -1.04
CA GLN A 68 16.77 -4.57 0.14
C GLN A 68 17.51 -3.48 0.94
N GLY A 69 17.25 -2.20 0.67
CA GLY A 69 17.94 -1.05 1.26
C GLY A 69 17.24 -0.45 2.49
N PRO A 70 17.53 0.82 2.81
CA PRO A 70 16.86 1.58 3.86
C PRO A 70 15.33 1.58 3.71
N ALA A 71 14.63 1.59 4.84
CA ALA A 71 13.17 1.53 4.88
C ALA A 71 12.58 2.32 6.05
N LEU A 72 11.35 2.80 5.87
CA LEU A 72 10.52 3.33 6.95
C LEU A 72 9.53 2.26 7.39
N LEU A 73 9.66 1.82 8.63
CA LEU A 73 8.85 0.76 9.22
C LEU A 73 7.80 1.38 10.13
N PHE A 74 6.56 0.96 9.95
CA PHE A 74 5.44 1.26 10.82
C PHE A 74 5.00 -0.03 11.50
N TYR A 75 4.82 0.02 12.82
CA TYR A 75 4.42 -1.13 13.63
C TYR A 75 3.26 -0.74 14.53
N ASN A 76 2.30 -1.63 14.70
CA ASN A 76 1.36 -1.62 15.81
C ASN A 76 1.15 -3.06 16.32
N ASP A 77 0.65 -3.21 17.54
CA ASP A 77 0.47 -4.50 18.21
C ASP A 77 -0.89 -5.17 17.96
N ALA A 78 -1.70 -4.63 17.03
CA ALA A 78 -2.89 -5.30 16.52
C ALA A 78 -2.55 -6.18 15.30
N GLN A 79 -3.42 -7.16 15.04
CA GLN A 79 -3.28 -8.09 13.92
C GLN A 79 -4.40 -7.85 12.90
N PHE A 80 -4.06 -7.87 11.61
CA PHE A 80 -5.05 -7.79 10.54
C PHE A 80 -5.99 -8.99 10.58
N THR A 81 -7.28 -8.72 10.45
CA THR A 81 -8.31 -9.71 10.19
C THR A 81 -8.45 -9.99 8.69
N ASP A 82 -9.15 -11.06 8.32
CA ASP A 82 -9.49 -11.31 6.91
C ASP A 82 -10.28 -10.16 6.26
N ALA A 83 -11.05 -9.40 7.05
CA ALA A 83 -11.78 -8.25 6.55
C ALA A 83 -10.82 -7.11 6.20
N ASP A 84 -9.79 -6.89 7.02
CA ASP A 84 -8.76 -5.87 6.79
C ASP A 84 -7.94 -6.21 5.54
N TRP A 85 -7.56 -7.48 5.37
CA TRP A 85 -6.87 -7.94 4.16
C TRP A 85 -7.69 -7.72 2.88
N ARG A 86 -9.00 -8.04 2.92
CA ARG A 86 -9.88 -7.76 1.78
C ARG A 86 -10.04 -6.26 1.56
N ALA A 87 -10.11 -5.46 2.63
CA ALA A 87 -10.28 -4.02 2.55
C ALA A 87 -9.05 -3.36 1.91
N ILE A 88 -7.84 -3.65 2.40
CA ILE A 88 -6.58 -3.05 1.95
C ILE A 88 -6.27 -3.41 0.49
N CYS A 89 -6.52 -4.66 0.07
CA CYS A 89 -6.37 -5.07 -1.33
C CYS A 89 -7.44 -4.44 -2.24
N ALA A 90 -8.65 -4.20 -1.71
CA ALA A 90 -9.73 -3.56 -2.46
C ALA A 90 -9.56 -2.05 -2.63
N VAL A 91 -8.60 -1.41 -1.93
CA VAL A 91 -8.30 0.03 -2.10
C VAL A 91 -7.88 0.34 -3.54
N GLY A 92 -7.36 -0.63 -4.31
CA GLY A 92 -7.09 -0.47 -5.74
C GLY A 92 -8.32 -0.59 -6.68
N GLN A 93 -9.49 -1.00 -6.19
CA GLN A 93 -10.65 -1.23 -7.04
C GLN A 93 -11.45 0.05 -7.33
N ALA A 94 -11.76 0.25 -8.62
CA ALA A 94 -12.33 1.48 -9.17
C ALA A 94 -13.60 2.00 -8.46
N GLY A 95 -14.43 1.11 -7.91
CA GLY A 95 -15.72 1.46 -7.29
C GLY A 95 -15.67 2.04 -5.87
N LYS A 96 -14.56 1.87 -5.14
CA LYS A 96 -14.33 2.58 -3.87
C LYS A 96 -13.64 3.93 -4.11
N LEU A 97 -12.78 4.01 -5.14
CA LEU A 97 -12.18 5.26 -5.56
C LEU A 97 -13.19 6.26 -6.20
N GLN A 98 -14.27 5.81 -6.82
CA GLN A 98 -15.28 6.74 -7.36
C GLN A 98 -16.18 7.37 -6.28
N ARG A 99 -16.34 6.70 -5.13
CA ARG A 99 -17.05 7.25 -3.95
C ARG A 99 -16.26 8.35 -3.23
N LEU A 100 -14.98 8.54 -3.59
CA LEU A 100 -14.05 9.51 -2.99
C LEU A 100 -14.44 10.97 -3.15
N SER A 101 -15.22 11.31 -4.18
CA SER A 101 -15.69 12.67 -4.38
C SER A 101 -16.86 13.04 -3.46
N ALA A 102 -17.51 12.06 -2.80
CA ALA A 102 -18.81 12.26 -2.15
C ALA A 102 -18.82 12.06 -0.62
N SER A 103 -17.94 11.24 -0.02
CA SER A 103 -18.11 10.81 1.39
C SER A 103 -16.94 11.04 2.35
N GLY A 104 -15.90 11.78 1.96
CA GLY A 104 -14.74 12.01 2.82
C GLY A 104 -13.73 10.87 2.79
N ARG A 105 -12.51 11.21 3.22
CA ARG A 105 -11.18 10.59 2.95
C ARG A 105 -10.96 9.14 3.42
N PHE A 106 -11.99 8.40 3.79
CA PHE A 106 -11.84 7.06 4.36
C PHE A 106 -11.35 6.04 3.32
N GLY A 107 -10.20 5.41 3.60
CA GLY A 107 -9.67 4.28 2.82
C GLY A 107 -8.67 4.64 1.72
N LEU A 108 -8.15 5.87 1.69
CA LEU A 108 -7.09 6.30 0.77
C LEU A 108 -5.71 6.43 1.42
N GLY A 109 -5.62 6.56 2.73
CA GLY A 109 -4.37 7.00 3.35
C GLY A 109 -3.24 5.97 3.22
N PHE A 110 -3.57 4.69 2.98
CA PHE A 110 -2.55 3.72 2.61
C PHE A 110 -1.84 4.10 1.31
N ASN A 111 -2.55 4.59 0.28
CA ASN A 111 -1.93 4.96 -0.99
C ASN A 111 -0.97 6.16 -0.87
N ALA A 112 -1.07 6.96 0.19
CA ALA A 112 -0.11 8.03 0.44
C ALA A 112 1.31 7.50 0.70
N CYS A 113 1.48 6.21 1.07
CA CYS A 113 2.79 5.60 1.23
C CYS A 113 3.58 5.52 -0.10
N TYR A 114 2.89 5.61 -1.25
CA TYR A 114 3.54 5.68 -2.56
C TYR A 114 4.30 6.99 -2.80
N HIS A 115 4.23 7.98 -1.90
CA HIS A 115 5.19 9.09 -1.87
C HIS A 115 6.61 8.65 -1.46
N TRP A 116 6.76 7.51 -0.79
CA TRP A 116 8.03 7.07 -0.21
C TRP A 116 8.57 5.77 -0.81
N THR A 117 7.71 4.92 -1.36
CA THR A 117 8.10 3.61 -1.90
C THR A 117 7.18 3.19 -3.04
N ASP A 118 7.71 2.53 -4.06
CA ASP A 118 6.89 1.92 -5.11
C ASP A 118 6.36 0.53 -4.70
N VAL A 119 6.93 -0.06 -3.64
CA VAL A 119 6.68 -1.46 -3.25
C VAL A 119 6.39 -1.60 -1.76
N PRO A 120 5.28 -1.02 -1.25
CA PRO A 120 4.94 -1.13 0.16
C PRO A 120 4.62 -2.59 0.53
N SER A 121 5.00 -2.97 1.74
CA SER A 121 4.79 -4.32 2.26
C SER A 121 4.13 -4.29 3.64
N ILE A 122 3.27 -5.28 3.90
CA ILE A 122 2.57 -5.45 5.16
C ILE A 122 2.81 -6.87 5.65
N VAL A 123 3.23 -7.01 6.90
CA VAL A 123 3.34 -8.28 7.61
C VAL A 123 2.37 -8.25 8.78
N SER A 124 1.49 -9.23 8.88
CA SER A 124 0.64 -9.40 10.05
C SER A 124 0.28 -10.88 10.22
N GLY A 125 0.49 -11.41 11.43
CA GLY A 125 0.33 -12.84 11.69
C GLY A 125 1.30 -13.69 10.88
N ASP A 126 0.76 -14.63 10.12
CA ASP A 126 1.46 -15.55 9.21
C ASP A 126 1.50 -15.04 7.77
N SER A 127 0.99 -13.84 7.52
CA SER A 127 0.75 -13.31 6.18
C SER A 127 1.68 -12.15 5.84
N LEU A 128 2.21 -12.17 4.62
CA LEU A 128 2.97 -11.10 3.99
C LEU A 128 2.27 -10.69 2.69
N VAL A 129 1.99 -9.41 2.55
CA VAL A 129 1.50 -8.82 1.30
C VAL A 129 2.51 -7.78 0.82
N VAL A 130 2.86 -7.84 -0.46
CA VAL A 130 3.75 -6.89 -1.12
C VAL A 130 3.00 -6.33 -2.32
N PHE A 131 2.78 -5.02 -2.34
CA PHE A 131 2.09 -4.36 -3.45
C PHE A 131 3.10 -3.84 -4.47
N ASP A 132 2.89 -4.17 -5.74
CA ASP A 132 3.72 -3.70 -6.84
C ASP A 132 2.80 -3.25 -7.99
N PRO A 133 2.28 -2.01 -7.94
CA PRO A 133 1.34 -1.51 -8.94
C PRO A 133 1.97 -1.38 -10.33
N HIS A 134 3.31 -1.38 -10.42
CA HIS A 134 4.05 -1.37 -11.67
C HIS A 134 4.28 -2.77 -12.25
N ALA A 135 4.03 -3.83 -11.47
CA ALA A 135 4.33 -5.22 -11.81
C ALA A 135 5.76 -5.44 -12.31
N ALA A 136 6.72 -4.70 -11.74
CA ALA A 136 8.11 -4.66 -12.20
C ALA A 136 9.08 -5.44 -11.31
N TYR A 137 8.71 -5.69 -10.05
CA TYR A 137 9.60 -6.18 -9.01
C TYR A 137 9.13 -7.49 -8.38
N VAL A 138 7.83 -7.62 -8.09
CA VAL A 138 7.28 -8.78 -7.39
C VAL A 138 6.83 -9.84 -8.39
N PRO A 139 7.33 -11.09 -8.31
CA PRO A 139 6.90 -12.16 -9.20
C PRO A 139 5.38 -12.39 -9.13
N GLY A 140 4.74 -12.42 -10.29
CA GLY A 140 3.29 -12.64 -10.40
C GLY A 140 2.42 -11.42 -10.12
N ALA A 141 3.00 -10.24 -9.88
CA ALA A 141 2.23 -8.99 -9.82
C ALA A 141 1.57 -8.67 -11.18
N THR A 142 0.42 -8.00 -11.14
CA THR A 142 -0.37 -7.64 -12.33
C THR A 142 -0.83 -6.19 -12.24
N THR A 143 -0.88 -5.50 -13.38
CA THR A 143 -1.29 -4.08 -13.50
C THR A 143 -2.77 -3.89 -13.76
#